data_AF-R0LAR3-F1
#
_entry.id   AF-R0LAR3-F1
#
_cell.length_a   1.000
_cell.length_b   1.000
_cell.length_c   1.000
_cell.angle_alpha   90.00
_cell.angle_beta   90.00
_cell.angle_gamma   90.00
#
_symmetry.space_group_name_H-M   'P 1'
#
loop_
_entity.id
_entity.type
_entity.pdbx_description
1 polymer ?
#
loop_
_entity_poly.entity_id
_entity_poly.type
_entity_poly.pdbx_seq_one_letter_code
_entity_poly.pdbx_strand_id
1 'polypeptide(L)'
;LFSSCLRNAKKGSQKAKQEEAKKKKGIIRRPLMSKPVDDVYLTWLYKRPSYNVEEAVGMLKKFQELDFTHPKQYVYINVFLDTALQKKKKVDPFASTVLLPHRFTDEVNKVLVFTENEQEAEIARENGAAVVGGVELIKWILEDEIQVDSYVAVPAIMPKLIPLRNKLRRKYPSTKRNSLGHDIPKMLQLFREGLEYTVEDERLIKTRIARLDMPTEQIVANLKTILEDICKFKPSSSG
;
A
#
# COMPACT_ATOMS: atom_id res chain seq x y z
N LEU A 1 20.37 -9.97 64.38
CA LEU A 1 19.82 -11.10 63.59
C LEU A 1 19.28 -10.72 62.19
N PHE A 2 19.39 -9.47 61.72
CA PHE A 2 18.81 -9.03 60.43
C PHE A 2 19.75 -9.06 59.20
N SER A 3 21.03 -9.42 59.34
CA SER A 3 22.02 -9.39 58.23
C SER A 3 22.10 -10.69 57.40
N SER A 4 21.63 -11.83 57.91
CA SER A 4 21.70 -13.11 57.17
C SER A 4 20.52 -13.31 56.20
N CYS A 5 19.33 -12.77 56.50
CA CYS A 5 18.15 -12.91 55.64
C CYS A 5 18.29 -12.17 54.30
N LEU A 6 18.92 -10.99 54.27
CA LEU A 6 19.13 -10.20 53.05
C LEU A 6 20.13 -10.83 52.07
N ARG A 7 21.08 -11.65 52.55
CA ARG A 7 22.03 -12.37 51.69
C ARG A 7 21.40 -13.59 51.00
N ASN A 8 20.46 -14.26 51.65
CA ASN A 8 19.74 -15.39 51.07
C ASN A 8 18.70 -14.95 50.02
N ALA A 9 18.04 -13.81 50.22
CA ALA A 9 17.10 -13.26 49.23
C ALA A 9 17.79 -12.82 47.93
N LYS A 10 19.00 -12.25 47.99
CA LYS A 10 19.80 -11.89 46.81
C LYS A 10 20.35 -13.11 46.05
N LYS A 11 20.73 -14.19 46.75
CA LYS A 11 21.14 -15.46 46.11
C LYS A 11 19.96 -16.18 45.44
N GLY A 12 18.75 -16.09 46.00
CA GLY A 12 17.53 -16.62 45.39
C GLY A 12 17.11 -15.90 44.11
N SER A 13 17.17 -14.56 44.08
CA SER A 13 16.79 -13.79 42.90
C SER A 13 17.81 -13.87 41.75
N GLN A 14 19.10 -14.06 42.07
CA GLN A 14 20.13 -14.32 41.05
C GLN A 14 20.03 -15.73 40.46
N LYS A 15 19.66 -16.75 41.24
CA LYS A 15 19.40 -18.11 40.73
C LYS A 15 18.14 -18.17 39.87
N ALA A 16 17.06 -17.50 40.28
CA ALA A 16 15.82 -17.39 39.48
C ALA A 16 16.05 -16.65 38.15
N LYS A 17 16.84 -15.57 38.15
CA LYS A 17 17.25 -14.86 36.92
C LYS A 17 18.18 -15.69 36.03
N GLN A 18 19.03 -16.54 36.61
CA GLN A 18 19.87 -17.48 35.83
C GLN A 18 19.06 -18.66 35.25
N GLU A 19 18.02 -19.14 35.94
CA GLU A 19 17.09 -20.15 35.41
C GLU A 19 16.15 -19.58 34.33
N GLU A 20 15.64 -18.35 34.48
CA GLU A 20 14.90 -17.65 33.41
C GLU A 20 15.79 -17.30 32.22
N ALA A 21 17.06 -16.92 32.44
CA ALA A 21 18.03 -16.72 31.37
C ALA A 21 18.39 -18.02 30.64
N LYS A 22 18.38 -19.16 31.33
CA LYS A 22 18.55 -20.50 30.71
C LYS A 22 17.30 -20.97 29.96
N LYS A 23 16.09 -20.60 30.40
CA LYS A 23 14.83 -20.86 29.67
C LYS A 23 14.65 -19.98 28.42
N LYS A 24 15.35 -18.84 28.33
CA LYS A 24 15.48 -18.02 27.11
C LYS A 24 16.70 -18.38 26.25
N LYS A 25 17.19 -19.63 26.31
CA LYS A 25 17.91 -20.18 25.16
C LYS A 25 16.89 -20.21 24.02
N GLY A 26 16.96 -19.21 23.13
CA GLY A 26 16.07 -19.08 22.00
C GLY A 26 15.91 -20.43 21.33
N ILE A 27 14.67 -20.80 20.99
CA ILE A 27 14.38 -21.99 20.20
C ILE A 27 15.36 -21.94 19.02
N ILE A 28 16.36 -22.83 19.02
CA ILE A 28 17.30 -22.97 17.92
C ILE A 28 16.45 -23.53 16.80
N ARG A 29 15.86 -22.65 15.99
CA ARG A 29 15.15 -23.05 14.79
C ARG A 29 16.19 -23.74 13.93
N ARG A 30 16.05 -25.06 13.76
CA ARG A 30 16.91 -25.83 12.86
C ARG A 30 16.92 -25.11 11.49
N PRO A 31 18.07 -25.01 10.82
CA PRO A 31 18.13 -24.39 9.50
C PRO A 31 17.16 -25.11 8.57
N LEU A 32 16.37 -24.33 7.82
CA LEU A 32 15.42 -24.87 6.86
C LEU A 32 16.17 -25.66 5.78
N MET A 33 15.70 -26.87 5.49
CA MET A 33 16.22 -27.74 4.45
C MET A 33 15.94 -27.16 3.05
N SER A 34 16.64 -27.66 2.04
CA SER A 34 16.57 -27.18 0.64
C SER A 34 15.30 -27.67 -0.08
N LYS A 35 15.38 -28.32 -1.25
CA LYS A 35 14.17 -28.87 -1.89
C LYS A 35 13.80 -30.20 -1.21
N PRO A 36 12.51 -30.48 -0.97
CA PRO A 36 12.06 -31.78 -0.47
C PRO A 36 12.34 -32.87 -1.50
N VAL A 37 12.70 -34.06 -1.02
CA VAL A 37 12.93 -35.25 -1.86
C VAL A 37 11.61 -35.96 -2.15
N ASP A 38 10.71 -35.97 -1.18
CA ASP A 38 9.41 -36.63 -1.27
C ASP A 38 8.30 -35.65 -1.68
N ASP A 39 7.26 -36.17 -2.33
CA ASP A 39 6.07 -35.41 -2.73
C ASP A 39 5.27 -34.89 -1.52
N VAL A 40 5.34 -35.61 -0.39
CA VAL A 40 4.70 -35.24 0.87
C VAL A 40 5.76 -34.79 1.87
N TYR A 41 5.77 -33.50 2.19
CA TYR A 41 6.75 -32.92 3.10
C TYR A 41 6.13 -31.85 4.00
N LEU A 42 6.73 -31.66 5.17
CA LEU A 42 6.30 -30.64 6.13
C LEU A 42 6.81 -29.27 5.67
N THR A 43 5.91 -28.42 5.19
CA THR A 43 6.23 -27.11 4.58
C THR A 43 7.05 -26.18 5.49
N TRP A 44 6.90 -26.26 6.82
CA TRP A 44 7.67 -25.44 7.77
C TRP A 44 9.12 -25.90 7.99
N LEU A 45 9.52 -27.09 7.50
CA LEU A 45 10.90 -27.59 7.58
C LEU A 45 11.77 -27.17 6.39
N TYR A 46 11.14 -26.70 5.31
CA TYR A 46 11.81 -26.38 4.05
C TYR A 46 11.72 -24.89 3.75
N LYS A 47 12.69 -24.38 2.99
CA LYS A 47 12.63 -23.00 2.50
C LYS A 47 11.47 -22.88 1.50
N ARG A 48 10.69 -21.80 1.61
CA ARG A 48 9.65 -21.51 0.60
C ARG A 48 10.33 -21.31 -0.76
N PRO A 49 9.84 -21.97 -1.82
CA PRO A 49 10.38 -21.78 -3.15
C PRO A 49 10.17 -20.33 -3.57
N SER A 50 11.21 -19.73 -4.15
CA SER A 50 11.14 -18.44 -4.83
C SER A 50 11.04 -18.68 -6.33
N TYR A 51 10.10 -18.03 -6.98
CA TYR A 51 9.87 -18.16 -8.42
C TYR A 51 10.18 -16.84 -9.12
N ASN A 52 10.55 -16.94 -10.40
CA ASN A 52 10.56 -15.78 -11.27
C ASN A 52 9.12 -15.27 -11.47
N VAL A 53 8.97 -13.98 -11.76
CA VAL A 53 7.64 -13.38 -11.93
C VAL A 53 6.86 -14.07 -13.06
N GLU A 54 7.52 -14.33 -14.18
CA GLU A 54 6.90 -14.98 -15.35
C GLU A 54 6.42 -16.40 -15.03
N GLU A 55 7.25 -17.18 -14.35
CA GLU A 55 6.90 -18.52 -13.87
C GLU A 55 5.73 -18.47 -12.87
N ALA A 56 5.75 -17.52 -11.94
CA ALA A 56 4.70 -17.34 -10.95
C ALA A 56 3.34 -17.03 -11.61
N VAL A 57 3.32 -16.13 -12.59
CA VAL A 57 2.10 -15.81 -13.35
C VAL A 57 1.62 -17.02 -14.16
N GLY A 58 2.54 -17.77 -14.77
CA GLY A 58 2.20 -19.01 -15.48
C GLY A 58 1.56 -20.06 -14.56
N MET A 59 2.06 -20.22 -13.34
CA MET A 59 1.46 -21.10 -12.34
C MET A 59 0.08 -20.61 -11.89
N LEU A 60 -0.09 -19.30 -11.66
CA LEU A 60 -1.38 -18.72 -11.26
C LEU A 60 -2.47 -19.00 -12.31
N LYS A 61 -2.15 -18.89 -13.60
CA LYS A 61 -3.07 -19.23 -14.69
C LYS A 61 -3.46 -20.70 -14.68
N LYS A 62 -2.49 -21.60 -14.53
CA LYS A 62 -2.74 -23.05 -14.42
C LYS A 62 -3.58 -23.41 -13.19
N PHE A 63 -3.33 -22.78 -12.04
CA PHE A 63 -4.12 -23.02 -10.84
C PHE A 63 -5.57 -22.58 -11.03
N GLN A 64 -5.83 -21.47 -11.71
CA GLN A 64 -7.20 -21.05 -12.01
C GLN A 64 -7.95 -22.06 -12.90
N GLU A 65 -7.28 -22.66 -13.88
CA GLU A 65 -7.85 -23.74 -14.70
C GLU A 65 -8.17 -24.99 -13.85
N LEU A 66 -7.26 -25.40 -12.98
CA LEU A 66 -7.42 -26.57 -12.11
C LEU A 66 -8.48 -26.38 -11.03
N ASP A 67 -8.57 -25.17 -10.46
CA ASP A 67 -9.52 -24.81 -9.41
C ASP A 67 -10.89 -24.38 -9.98
N PHE A 68 -11.08 -24.43 -11.31
CA PHE A 68 -12.29 -24.00 -12.02
C PHE A 68 -12.79 -22.61 -11.60
N THR A 69 -11.86 -21.71 -11.29
CA THR A 69 -12.16 -20.37 -10.80
C THR A 69 -12.43 -19.39 -11.95
N HIS A 70 -13.01 -18.23 -11.66
CA HIS A 70 -13.37 -17.27 -12.70
C HIS A 70 -12.10 -16.76 -13.45
N PRO A 71 -12.05 -16.79 -14.79
CA PRO A 71 -10.84 -16.39 -15.54
C PRO A 71 -10.48 -14.90 -15.41
N LYS A 72 -11.44 -14.01 -15.12
CA LYS A 72 -11.21 -12.56 -14.99
C LYS A 72 -10.89 -12.13 -13.55
N GLN A 73 -10.23 -13.00 -12.79
CA GLN A 73 -9.87 -12.70 -11.40
C GLN A 73 -8.79 -11.62 -11.31
N TYR A 74 -8.86 -10.81 -10.26
CA TYR A 74 -7.82 -9.83 -9.95
C TYR A 74 -6.59 -10.53 -9.37
N VAL A 75 -5.43 -10.17 -9.91
CA VAL A 75 -4.14 -10.57 -9.37
C VAL A 75 -3.71 -9.55 -8.32
N TYR A 76 -3.47 -10.03 -7.10
CA TYR A 76 -2.99 -9.23 -5.99
C TYR A 76 -1.50 -9.43 -5.77
N ILE A 77 -0.82 -8.36 -5.35
CA ILE A 77 0.54 -8.42 -4.84
C ILE A 77 0.55 -7.95 -3.40
N ASN A 78 1.33 -8.67 -2.60
CA ASN A 78 1.65 -8.33 -1.23
C ASN A 78 3.14 -7.97 -1.17
N VAL A 79 3.45 -6.69 -0.98
CA VAL A 79 4.82 -6.22 -0.76
C VAL A 79 5.02 -6.03 0.73
N PHE A 80 5.99 -6.74 1.30
CA PHE A 80 6.39 -6.57 2.69
C PHE A 80 7.56 -5.60 2.76
N LEU A 81 7.37 -4.50 3.49
CA LEU A 81 8.38 -3.50 3.76
C LEU A 81 9.11 -3.87 5.06
N ASP A 82 10.40 -4.21 4.95
CA ASP A 82 11.26 -4.45 6.11
C ASP A 82 11.65 -3.11 6.76
N THR A 83 10.71 -2.52 7.51
CA THR A 83 10.92 -1.29 8.29
C THR A 83 11.59 -1.55 9.65
N ALA A 84 12.16 -2.75 9.86
CA ALA A 84 12.72 -3.21 11.14
C ALA A 84 14.02 -2.51 11.58
N LEU A 85 14.48 -1.48 10.88
CA LEU A 85 15.70 -0.75 11.19
C LEU A 85 15.47 0.22 12.37
N GLN A 86 15.86 -0.23 13.56
CA GLN A 86 16.42 0.55 14.67
C GLN A 86 15.68 1.87 14.98
N LYS A 87 14.62 1.84 15.82
CA LYS A 87 14.04 2.91 16.71
C LYS A 87 14.11 4.42 16.34
N LYS A 88 14.64 4.83 15.19
CA LYS A 88 15.10 6.19 14.87
C LYS A 88 14.70 6.64 13.46
N LYS A 89 14.26 5.74 12.57
CA LYS A 89 13.68 6.12 11.27
C LYS A 89 12.44 5.27 10.98
N LYS A 90 11.30 5.66 11.56
CA LYS A 90 10.00 5.11 11.17
C LYS A 90 9.74 5.58 9.73
N VAL A 91 9.46 4.65 8.81
CA VAL A 91 8.92 5.04 7.50
C VAL A 91 7.52 5.55 7.75
N ASP A 92 7.27 6.82 7.43
CA ASP A 92 5.93 7.38 7.56
C ASP A 92 4.97 6.59 6.67
N PRO A 93 3.75 6.28 7.15
CA PRO A 93 2.75 5.66 6.30
C PRO A 93 2.51 6.59 5.10
N PHE A 94 2.73 6.06 3.90
CA PHE A 94 2.52 6.81 2.67
C PHE A 94 1.41 6.18 1.83
N ALA A 95 0.80 7.03 1.03
CA ALA A 95 -0.16 6.67 0.00
C ALA A 95 0.33 7.31 -1.30
N SER A 96 0.32 6.54 -2.37
CA SER A 96 0.77 6.99 -3.69
C SER A 96 -0.24 6.54 -4.74
N THR A 97 -0.32 7.31 -5.82
CA THR A 97 -1.13 7.00 -6.99
C THR A 97 -0.20 6.84 -8.18
N VAL A 98 -0.27 5.69 -8.84
CA VAL A 98 0.60 5.34 -9.98
C VAL A 98 -0.26 5.06 -11.20
N LEU A 99 0.14 5.64 -12.33
CA LEU A 99 -0.42 5.30 -13.62
C LEU A 99 0.21 3.99 -14.11
N LEU A 100 -0.62 2.98 -14.35
CA LEU A 100 -0.15 1.70 -14.90
C LEU A 100 -0.09 1.77 -16.43
N PRO A 101 0.91 1.12 -17.06
CA PRO A 101 1.02 1.08 -18.52
C PRO A 101 -0.13 0.31 -19.17
N HIS A 102 -0.64 -0.73 -18.50
CA HIS A 102 -1.77 -1.52 -18.98
C HIS A 102 -2.92 -1.46 -17.99
N ARG A 103 -4.07 -0.98 -18.47
CA ARG A 103 -5.30 -0.99 -17.67
C ARG A 103 -5.85 -2.40 -17.58
N PHE A 104 -6.38 -2.72 -16.40
CA PHE A 104 -7.01 -4.00 -16.11
C PHE A 104 -8.47 -3.85 -15.67
N THR A 105 -8.96 -2.62 -15.55
CA THR A 105 -10.32 -2.30 -15.11
C THR A 105 -10.93 -1.30 -16.09
N ASP A 106 -12.17 -1.54 -16.47
CA ASP A 106 -12.97 -0.67 -17.35
C ASP A 106 -13.64 0.46 -16.56
N GLU A 107 -13.74 0.31 -15.24
CA GLU A 107 -14.21 1.33 -14.31
C GLU A 107 -13.20 2.47 -14.23
N VAL A 108 -13.73 3.67 -14.36
CA VAL A 108 -13.00 4.92 -14.33
C VAL A 108 -13.36 5.63 -13.03
N ASN A 109 -12.35 6.09 -12.29
CA ASN A 109 -12.60 6.79 -11.03
C ASN A 109 -13.32 8.12 -11.30
N LYS A 110 -14.37 8.39 -10.52
CA LYS A 110 -15.05 9.68 -10.55
C LYS A 110 -14.20 10.70 -9.79
N VAL A 111 -13.71 11.71 -10.49
CA VAL A 111 -12.88 12.77 -9.92
C VAL A 111 -13.66 14.07 -9.86
N LEU A 112 -13.64 14.70 -8.68
CA LEU A 112 -14.17 16.05 -8.46
C LEU A 112 -13.03 17.06 -8.41
N VAL A 113 -13.18 18.16 -9.14
CA VAL A 113 -12.18 19.24 -9.19
C VAL A 113 -12.72 20.49 -8.49
N PHE A 114 -11.94 21.01 -7.54
CA PHE A 114 -12.21 22.26 -6.85
C PHE A 114 -11.41 23.43 -7.47
N THR A 115 -12.12 24.37 -8.07
CA THR A 115 -11.58 25.56 -8.75
C THR A 115 -12.54 26.73 -8.61
N GLU A 116 -12.02 27.95 -8.44
CA GLU A 116 -12.85 29.19 -8.50
C GLU A 116 -12.72 29.91 -9.84
N ASN A 117 -11.69 29.59 -10.62
CA ASN A 117 -11.46 30.17 -11.93
C ASN A 117 -12.30 29.43 -12.98
N GLU A 118 -13.08 30.18 -13.76
CA GLU A 118 -13.96 29.61 -14.78
C GLU A 118 -13.19 28.93 -15.92
N GLN A 119 -12.02 29.46 -16.28
CA GLN A 119 -11.12 28.85 -17.28
C GLN A 119 -10.59 27.48 -16.83
N GLU A 120 -10.16 27.37 -15.56
CA GLU A 120 -9.71 26.11 -14.96
C GLU A 120 -10.87 25.10 -14.88
N ALA A 121 -12.08 25.60 -14.60
CA ALA A 121 -13.27 24.78 -14.54
C ALA A 121 -13.65 24.22 -15.92
N GLU A 122 -13.54 25.01 -16.99
CA GLU A 122 -13.77 24.56 -18.36
C GLU A 122 -12.77 23.46 -18.75
N ILE A 123 -11.47 23.71 -18.50
CA ILE A 123 -10.41 22.72 -18.75
C ILE A 123 -10.70 21.42 -17.99
N ALA A 124 -11.14 21.50 -16.74
CA ALA A 124 -11.48 20.31 -15.96
C ALA A 124 -12.64 19.51 -16.59
N ARG A 125 -13.69 20.19 -17.06
CA ARG A 125 -14.85 19.56 -17.72
C ARG A 125 -14.45 18.90 -19.03
N GLU A 126 -13.67 19.58 -19.87
CA GLU A 126 -13.17 19.05 -21.14
C GLU A 126 -12.31 17.78 -20.95
N ASN A 127 -11.55 17.71 -19.86
CA ASN A 127 -10.70 16.56 -19.53
C ASN A 127 -11.45 15.43 -18.81
N GLY A 128 -12.78 15.53 -18.68
CA GLY A 128 -13.65 14.48 -18.15
C GLY A 128 -13.69 14.40 -16.62
N ALA A 129 -13.58 15.54 -15.93
CA ALA A 129 -13.96 15.62 -14.52
C ALA A 129 -15.46 15.32 -14.35
N ALA A 130 -15.81 14.52 -13.34
CA ALA A 130 -17.21 14.14 -13.11
C ALA A 130 -18.03 15.31 -12.56
N VAL A 131 -17.42 16.10 -11.67
CA VAL A 131 -18.01 17.29 -11.06
C VAL A 131 -16.92 18.35 -10.93
N VAL A 132 -17.26 19.59 -11.24
CA VAL A 132 -16.36 20.73 -11.14
C VAL A 132 -17.11 21.87 -10.46
N GLY A 133 -16.47 22.51 -9.49
CA GLY A 133 -17.05 23.66 -8.81
C GLY A 133 -16.15 24.23 -7.72
N GLY A 134 -16.65 25.26 -7.06
CA GLY A 134 -15.96 26.00 -6.02
C GLY A 134 -16.45 25.65 -4.62
N VAL A 135 -16.76 26.70 -3.85
CA VAL A 135 -17.19 26.64 -2.44
C VAL A 135 -18.62 26.11 -2.27
N GLU A 136 -19.45 26.22 -3.30
CA GLU A 136 -20.83 25.74 -3.31
C GLU A 136 -20.92 24.23 -3.10
N LEU A 137 -19.96 23.46 -3.63
CA LEU A 137 -19.91 22.01 -3.49
C LEU A 137 -19.60 21.54 -2.07
N ILE A 138 -19.04 22.41 -1.22
CA ILE A 138 -18.66 22.05 0.15
C ILE A 138 -19.87 21.60 0.95
N LYS A 139 -21.01 22.28 0.80
CA LYS A 139 -22.24 21.96 1.53
C LYS A 139 -22.78 20.59 1.11
N TRP A 140 -22.91 20.36 -0.20
CA TRP A 140 -23.39 19.09 -0.75
C TRP A 140 -22.50 17.90 -0.38
N ILE A 141 -21.17 18.10 -0.34
CA ILE A 141 -20.24 17.07 0.12
C ILE A 141 -20.38 16.84 1.63
N LEU A 142 -20.64 17.87 2.44
CA LEU A 142 -20.90 17.74 3.88
C LEU A 142 -22.23 17.03 4.18
N GLU A 143 -23.21 17.16 3.30
CA GLU A 143 -24.52 16.51 3.37
C GLU A 143 -24.55 15.11 2.74
N ASP A 144 -23.43 14.64 2.18
CA ASP A 144 -23.30 13.34 1.47
C ASP A 144 -24.16 13.23 0.20
N GLU A 145 -24.60 14.34 -0.39
CA GLU A 145 -25.31 14.34 -1.67
C GLU A 145 -24.39 13.97 -2.84
N ILE A 146 -23.12 14.38 -2.75
CA ILE A 146 -22.09 14.10 -3.76
C ILE A 146 -21.05 13.16 -3.19
N GLN A 147 -20.97 11.96 -3.76
CA GLN A 147 -19.95 10.97 -3.45
C GLN A 147 -19.09 10.67 -4.68
N VAL A 148 -17.79 10.95 -4.55
CA VAL A 148 -16.79 10.68 -5.58
C VAL A 148 -15.60 9.89 -5.03
N ASP A 149 -14.81 9.33 -5.93
CA ASP A 149 -13.66 8.49 -5.58
C ASP A 149 -12.48 9.35 -5.16
N SER A 150 -12.17 10.38 -5.93
CA SER A 150 -11.00 11.25 -5.75
C SER A 150 -11.35 12.75 -5.82
N TYR A 151 -10.60 13.55 -5.07
CA TYR A 151 -10.73 15.01 -5.03
C TYR A 151 -9.43 15.68 -5.43
N VAL A 152 -9.51 16.59 -6.39
CA VAL A 152 -8.39 17.41 -6.87
C VAL A 152 -8.73 18.88 -6.61
N ALA A 153 -7.73 19.69 -6.24
CA ALA A 153 -7.94 21.11 -5.98
C ALA A 153 -6.81 21.97 -6.53
N VAL A 154 -7.12 23.23 -6.81
CA VAL A 154 -6.13 24.27 -7.09
C VAL A 154 -5.72 24.96 -5.79
N PRO A 155 -4.45 25.39 -5.61
CA PRO A 155 -3.99 26.03 -4.37
C PRO A 155 -4.82 27.22 -3.90
N ALA A 156 -5.40 28.00 -4.81
CA ALA A 156 -6.19 29.19 -4.50
C ALA A 156 -7.44 28.90 -3.64
N ILE A 157 -8.11 27.77 -3.85
CA ILE A 157 -9.35 27.43 -3.13
C ILE A 157 -9.11 26.70 -1.80
N MET A 158 -7.88 26.23 -1.54
CA MET A 158 -7.57 25.44 -0.34
C MET A 158 -7.94 26.07 1.00
N PRO A 159 -7.77 27.39 1.23
CA PRO A 159 -8.20 28.02 2.49
C PRO A 159 -9.70 27.86 2.75
N LYS A 160 -10.51 27.75 1.71
CA LYS A 160 -11.97 27.61 1.80
C LYS A 160 -12.40 26.16 2.03
N LEU A 161 -11.56 25.18 1.66
CA LEU A 161 -11.83 23.74 1.80
C LEU A 161 -11.53 23.17 3.20
N ILE A 162 -11.02 23.99 4.14
CA ILE A 162 -10.71 23.58 5.51
C ILE A 162 -11.85 22.79 6.22
N PRO A 163 -13.14 23.16 6.08
CA PRO A 163 -14.24 22.42 6.69
C PRO A 163 -14.32 20.94 6.27
N LEU A 164 -13.88 20.62 5.05
CA LEU A 164 -13.90 19.25 4.50
C LEU A 164 -12.79 18.36 5.06
N ARG A 165 -11.80 18.91 5.75
CA ARG A 165 -10.62 18.16 6.24
C ARG A 165 -11.01 16.98 7.13
N ASN A 166 -11.98 17.18 8.02
CA ASN A 166 -12.43 16.13 8.94
C ASN A 166 -13.26 15.05 8.23
N LYS A 167 -14.03 15.42 7.20
CA LYS A 167 -14.87 14.50 6.44
C LYS A 167 -14.05 13.66 5.46
N LEU A 168 -13.23 14.31 4.64
CA LEU A 168 -12.46 13.65 3.59
C LEU A 168 -11.26 12.87 4.15
N ARG A 169 -10.65 13.30 5.26
CA ARG A 169 -9.48 12.66 5.92
C ARG A 169 -8.40 12.22 4.91
N ARG A 170 -8.42 10.95 4.51
CA ARG A 170 -7.50 10.34 3.53
C ARG A 170 -7.78 10.75 2.09
N LYS A 171 -8.90 11.37 1.75
CA LYS A 171 -9.20 11.87 0.41
C LYS A 171 -8.99 13.38 0.27
N TYR A 172 -8.64 14.07 1.36
CA TYR A 172 -8.45 15.53 1.37
C TYR A 172 -7.28 15.98 0.47
N PRO A 173 -7.46 16.92 -0.48
CA PRO A 173 -6.41 17.26 -1.42
C PRO A 173 -5.07 17.63 -0.75
N SER A 174 -3.95 17.12 -1.27
CA SER A 174 -2.63 17.38 -0.68
C SER A 174 -1.51 17.34 -1.74
N THR A 175 -0.50 18.19 -1.56
CA THR A 175 0.69 18.19 -2.43
C THR A 175 1.44 16.87 -2.37
N LYS A 176 1.46 16.20 -1.20
CA LYS A 176 2.12 14.90 -1.02
C LYS A 176 1.55 13.81 -1.92
N ARG A 177 0.27 13.90 -2.27
CA ARG A 177 -0.41 12.95 -3.16
C ARG A 177 -0.52 13.45 -4.60
N ASN A 178 0.07 14.59 -4.95
CA ASN A 178 -0.09 15.21 -6.26
C ASN A 178 -1.55 15.54 -6.64
N SER A 179 -2.43 15.72 -5.65
CA SER A 179 -3.85 16.09 -5.87
C SER A 179 -4.10 17.59 -5.65
N LEU A 180 -3.03 18.36 -5.49
CA LEU A 180 -3.03 19.81 -5.33
C LEU A 180 -1.99 20.40 -6.28
N GLY A 181 -2.44 21.21 -7.23
CA GLY A 181 -1.56 21.81 -8.24
C GLY A 181 -2.33 22.66 -9.25
N HIS A 182 -1.61 23.25 -10.20
CA HIS A 182 -2.19 24.04 -11.30
C HIS A 182 -2.40 23.20 -12.57
N ASP A 183 -1.67 22.09 -12.73
CA ASP A 183 -1.77 21.20 -13.88
C ASP A 183 -2.98 20.25 -13.79
N ILE A 184 -4.18 20.80 -13.94
CA ILE A 184 -5.44 20.05 -13.84
C ILE A 184 -5.52 18.85 -14.79
N PRO A 185 -5.15 18.96 -16.09
CA PRO A 185 -5.25 17.83 -17.02
C PRO A 185 -4.41 16.63 -16.58
N LYS A 186 -3.19 16.89 -16.13
CA LYS A 186 -2.26 15.85 -15.67
C LYS A 186 -2.75 15.18 -14.38
N MET A 187 -3.25 15.97 -13.44
CA MET A 187 -3.84 15.44 -12.20
C MET A 187 -5.08 14.59 -12.50
N LEU A 188 -5.97 15.08 -13.38
CA LEU A 188 -7.17 14.33 -13.79
C LEU A 188 -6.81 12.99 -14.40
N GLN A 189 -5.87 12.95 -15.35
CA GLN A 189 -5.41 11.70 -15.94
C GLN A 189 -4.89 10.72 -14.88
N LEU A 190 -4.09 11.22 -13.93
CA LEU A 190 -3.52 10.41 -12.86
C LEU A 190 -4.59 9.85 -11.91
N PHE A 191 -5.57 10.64 -11.47
CA PHE A 191 -6.57 10.17 -10.50
C PHE A 191 -7.70 9.37 -11.14
N ARG A 192 -7.99 9.63 -12.42
CA ARG A 192 -9.02 8.94 -13.19
C ARG A 192 -8.62 7.51 -13.52
N GLU A 193 -7.33 7.29 -13.82
CA GLU A 193 -6.81 6.02 -14.34
C GLU A 193 -5.76 5.37 -13.44
N GLY A 194 -5.22 6.12 -12.49
CA GLY A 194 -4.17 5.66 -11.60
C GLY A 194 -4.70 4.74 -10.52
N LEU A 195 -3.83 3.79 -10.17
CA LEU A 195 -4.00 2.90 -9.04
C LEU A 195 -3.49 3.60 -7.78
N GLU A 196 -4.37 3.80 -6.80
CA GLU A 196 -3.97 4.23 -5.46
C GLU A 196 -3.55 3.01 -4.62
N TYR A 197 -2.42 3.13 -3.93
CA TYR A 197 -1.97 2.14 -2.96
C TYR A 197 -1.53 2.78 -1.65
N THR A 198 -1.77 2.08 -0.55
CA THR A 198 -1.44 2.55 0.80
C THR A 198 -0.70 1.48 1.57
N VAL A 199 0.19 1.89 2.47
CA VAL A 199 0.81 0.97 3.42
C VAL A 199 -0.19 0.63 4.54
N GLU A 200 -0.62 -0.62 4.58
CA GLU A 200 -1.36 -1.24 5.68
C GLU A 200 -0.39 -1.72 6.78
N ASP A 201 -0.80 -1.59 8.04
CA ASP A 201 -0.10 -2.10 9.22
C ASP A 201 1.41 -1.75 9.29
N GLU A 202 1.78 -0.58 8.75
CA GLU A 202 3.15 -0.04 8.68
C GLU A 202 4.16 -0.88 7.86
N ARG A 203 3.75 -2.01 7.27
CA ARG A 203 4.66 -2.98 6.64
C ARG A 203 4.13 -3.71 5.43
N LEU A 204 2.82 -3.67 5.16
CA LEU A 204 2.23 -4.43 4.07
C LEU A 204 1.61 -3.47 3.05
N ILE A 205 1.95 -3.63 1.78
CA ILE A 205 1.21 -3.04 0.68
C ILE A 205 0.48 -4.18 -0.01
N LYS A 206 -0.85 -4.12 -0.03
CA LYS A 206 -1.70 -5.08 -0.74
C LYS A 206 -2.46 -4.36 -1.83
N THR A 207 -2.17 -4.69 -3.09
CA THR A 207 -2.83 -4.06 -4.24
C THR A 207 -3.11 -4.99 -5.39
N ARG A 208 -4.10 -4.60 -6.20
CA ARG A 208 -4.46 -5.26 -7.45
C ARG A 208 -3.61 -4.68 -8.57
N ILE A 209 -3.09 -5.53 -9.44
CA ILE A 209 -2.14 -5.10 -10.47
C ILE A 209 -2.56 -5.45 -11.90
N ALA A 210 -3.40 -6.46 -12.04
CA ALA A 210 -3.86 -6.98 -13.32
C ALA A 210 -5.08 -7.88 -13.11
N ARG A 211 -5.70 -8.29 -14.22
CA ARG A 211 -6.58 -9.45 -14.27
C ARG A 211 -5.81 -10.66 -14.81
N LEU A 212 -6.23 -11.86 -14.42
CA LEU A 212 -5.54 -13.10 -14.78
C LEU A 212 -5.66 -13.44 -16.28
N ASP A 213 -6.70 -12.93 -16.96
CA ASP A 213 -6.92 -13.06 -18.40
C ASP A 213 -5.93 -12.23 -19.26
N MET A 214 -5.21 -11.29 -18.65
CA MET A 214 -4.23 -10.47 -19.35
C MET A 214 -2.99 -11.28 -19.79
N PRO A 215 -2.32 -10.88 -20.88
CA PRO A 215 -1.07 -11.50 -21.29
C PRO A 215 0.02 -11.27 -20.23
N THR A 216 0.87 -12.29 -20.05
CA THR A 216 1.87 -12.33 -18.97
C THR A 216 2.81 -11.12 -19.00
N GLU A 217 3.19 -10.66 -20.19
CA GLU A 217 4.05 -9.49 -20.38
C GLU A 217 3.45 -8.21 -19.81
N GLN A 218 2.14 -7.99 -19.98
CA GLN A 218 1.44 -6.81 -19.45
C GLN A 218 1.37 -6.85 -17.91
N ILE A 219 1.15 -8.04 -17.33
CA ILE A 219 1.14 -8.24 -15.88
C ILE A 219 2.52 -7.91 -15.30
N VAL A 220 3.59 -8.39 -15.95
CA VAL A 220 4.97 -8.14 -15.56
C VAL A 220 5.30 -6.64 -15.67
N ALA A 221 4.88 -5.98 -16.74
CA ALA A 221 5.08 -4.53 -16.92
C ALA A 221 4.40 -3.72 -15.81
N ASN A 222 3.14 -4.00 -15.49
CA ASN A 222 2.42 -3.35 -14.41
C ASN A 222 3.10 -3.55 -13.04
N LEU A 223 3.54 -4.77 -12.75
CA LEU A 223 4.29 -5.07 -11.53
C LEU A 223 5.58 -4.24 -11.44
N LYS A 224 6.37 -4.16 -12.52
CA LYS A 224 7.62 -3.39 -12.56
C LYS A 224 7.37 -1.92 -12.23
N THR A 225 6.36 -1.30 -12.86
CA THR A 225 6.01 0.10 -12.61
C THR A 225 5.67 0.37 -11.13
N ILE A 226 4.91 -0.53 -10.50
CA ILE A 226 4.56 -0.41 -9.07
C ILE A 226 5.80 -0.55 -8.19
N LEU A 227 6.66 -1.54 -8.45
CA LEU A 227 7.89 -1.75 -7.67
C LEU A 227 8.86 -0.58 -7.81
N GLU A 228 9.02 -0.02 -9.01
CA GLU A 228 9.83 1.17 -9.24
C GLU A 228 9.30 2.38 -8.46
N ASP A 229 7.98 2.55 -8.42
CA ASP A 229 7.37 3.64 -7.63
C ASP A 229 7.56 3.44 -6.13
N ILE A 230 7.32 2.24 -5.61
CA ILE A 230 7.55 1.91 -4.19
C ILE A 230 9.02 2.16 -3.82
N CYS A 231 9.97 1.83 -4.72
CA CYS A 231 11.39 2.07 -4.50
C CYS A 231 11.75 3.57 -4.34
N LYS A 232 10.99 4.50 -4.92
CA LYS A 232 11.22 5.96 -4.73
C LYS A 232 10.98 6.43 -3.30
N PHE A 233 10.10 5.74 -2.58
CA PHE A 233 9.81 6.03 -1.18
C PHE A 233 10.86 5.44 -0.22
N LYS A 234 11.80 4.64 -0.73
CA LYS A 234 12.91 4.13 0.08
C LYS A 234 13.81 5.29 0.51
N PRO A 235 14.03 5.50 1.83
CA PRO A 235 14.91 6.56 2.29
C PRO A 235 16.35 6.30 1.83
N SER A 236 17.02 7.34 1.32
CA SER A 236 18.40 7.32 0.80
C SER A 236 19.47 6.95 1.85
N SER A 237 19.09 6.74 3.10
CA SER A 237 19.94 6.26 4.19
C SER A 237 20.10 4.73 4.15
N SER A 238 20.52 4.20 3.01
CA SER A 238 21.00 2.82 2.86
C SER A 238 22.45 2.87 2.36
N GLY A 239 23.31 3.48 3.18
CA GLY A 239 24.77 3.48 3.07
C GLY A 239 25.34 3.31 4.47
#